data_AF-A0A965S5J8-F1
#
_entry.id   AF-A0A965S5J8-F1
#
_cell.length_a   1.000
_cell.length_b   1.000
_cell.length_c   1.000
_cell.angle_alpha   90.00
_cell.angle_beta   90.00
_cell.angle_gamma   90.00
#
_symmetry.space_group_name_H-M   'P 1'
#
loop_
_entity.id
_entity.type
_entity.pdbx_description
1 polymer ?
#
loop_
_entity_poly.entity_id
_entity_poly.type
_entity_poly.pdbx_seq_one_letter_code
_entity_poly.pdbx_strand_id
1 'polypeptide(L)'
;MNTIQKAKAIRPRTHLKECVSVWPIGWNKRNQNERKKHTMITETKKPSLKNLIDSTNIPESLVRAVVRQMGGWESFKESAPDICRGGIDGGFNGFIYYSETEPFAKRNRKAILEMASAQAKEFGVGLVEMIMGFGCFRHSKPTESEIVEALAGRGTDTQVPNALAWYAGEEVARAYCDMTEEV
;
A
#
# COMPACT_ATOMS: atom_id res chain seq x y z
N MET A 1 53.19 -44.79 -3.92
CA MET A 1 54.26 -45.28 -4.81
C MET A 1 54.36 -44.34 -6.01
N ASN A 2 55.58 -43.90 -6.28
CA ASN A 2 55.98 -42.94 -7.32
C ASN A 2 55.60 -43.38 -8.74
N THR A 3 55.25 -42.44 -9.61
CA THR A 3 56.05 -41.96 -10.77
C THR A 3 55.15 -41.01 -11.59
N ILE A 4 55.41 -39.70 -11.73
CA ILE A 4 56.54 -38.98 -12.35
C ILE A 4 56.58 -39.11 -13.89
N GLN A 5 56.56 -37.92 -14.53
CA GLN A 5 57.06 -37.56 -15.87
C GLN A 5 56.20 -37.99 -17.07
N LYS A 6 56.00 -37.17 -18.11
CA LYS A 6 56.90 -36.28 -18.87
C LYS A 6 56.05 -35.23 -19.60
N ALA A 7 56.54 -34.13 -20.15
CA ALA A 7 57.71 -33.28 -20.01
C ALA A 7 57.56 -32.25 -21.16
N LYS A 8 58.08 -31.03 -20.95
CA LYS A 8 58.77 -30.20 -21.97
C LYS A 8 57.92 -29.71 -23.17
N ALA A 9 58.09 -28.52 -23.74
CA ALA A 9 59.11 -27.50 -23.60
C ALA A 9 58.81 -26.36 -24.60
N ILE A 10 59.33 -25.17 -24.27
CA ILE A 10 59.90 -24.16 -25.17
C ILE A 10 58.93 -23.19 -25.91
N ARG A 11 59.13 -21.90 -25.58
CA ARG A 11 58.62 -20.67 -26.23
C ARG A 11 59.34 -20.44 -27.57
N PRO A 12 58.89 -19.54 -28.46
CA PRO A 12 59.30 -18.15 -28.29
C PRO A 12 58.26 -17.10 -28.73
N ARG A 13 58.54 -15.88 -28.27
CA ARG A 13 57.84 -14.62 -28.54
C ARG A 13 58.44 -14.00 -29.81
N THR A 14 57.61 -13.64 -30.78
CA THR A 14 58.01 -12.74 -31.89
C THR A 14 56.93 -11.70 -32.14
N HIS A 15 57.40 -10.47 -32.30
CA HIS A 15 56.67 -9.24 -32.56
C HIS A 15 56.37 -9.08 -34.07
N LEU A 16 55.54 -8.07 -34.38
CA LEU A 16 55.23 -7.47 -35.70
C LEU A 16 54.08 -8.15 -36.45
N LYS A 17 53.23 -7.50 -37.24
CA LYS A 17 52.68 -6.13 -37.43
C LYS A 17 51.61 -6.36 -38.52
N GLU A 18 50.50 -5.63 -38.47
CA GLU A 18 49.60 -5.25 -39.58
C GLU A 18 49.35 -6.24 -40.74
N CYS A 19 48.10 -6.67 -40.92
CA CYS A 19 47.43 -6.47 -42.21
C CYS A 19 45.92 -6.71 -42.12
N VAL A 20 45.22 -5.84 -42.82
CA VAL A 20 43.78 -5.69 -42.95
C VAL A 20 43.23 -6.76 -43.88
N SER A 21 41.98 -7.17 -43.65
CA SER A 21 40.90 -7.37 -44.65
C SER A 21 40.15 -8.70 -44.60
N VAL A 22 38.86 -8.56 -44.92
CA VAL A 22 37.85 -9.55 -45.30
C VAL A 22 36.96 -10.08 -44.16
N TRP A 23 35.86 -9.36 -43.96
CA TRP A 23 34.63 -9.87 -43.34
C TRP A 23 34.04 -11.03 -44.15
N PRO A 24 33.32 -11.96 -43.49
CA PRO A 24 31.94 -12.17 -43.92
C PRO A 24 30.96 -12.17 -42.74
N ILE A 25 30.02 -11.22 -42.82
CA ILE A 25 28.58 -11.41 -42.72
C ILE A 25 28.15 -12.59 -41.84
N GLY A 26 27.81 -12.30 -40.59
CA GLY A 26 27.27 -13.31 -39.69
C GLY A 26 27.00 -12.81 -38.29
N TRP A 27 26.35 -11.65 -38.15
CA TRP A 27 25.77 -11.21 -36.88
C TRP A 27 24.72 -12.24 -36.43
N ASN A 28 25.16 -13.22 -35.65
CA ASN A 28 24.31 -14.30 -35.15
C ASN A 28 23.42 -13.74 -34.04
N LYS A 29 22.22 -13.28 -34.41
CA LYS A 29 21.10 -12.89 -33.51
C LYS A 29 20.60 -14.03 -32.58
N ARG A 30 21.34 -15.14 -32.42
CA ARG A 30 20.95 -16.27 -31.56
C ARG A 30 21.47 -16.19 -30.12
N ASN A 31 22.48 -15.37 -29.82
CA ASN A 31 23.06 -15.33 -28.47
C ASN A 31 22.51 -14.24 -27.52
N GLN A 32 21.37 -13.63 -27.86
CA GLN A 32 20.63 -12.75 -26.94
C GLN A 32 19.43 -13.45 -26.28
N ASN A 33 19.02 -14.62 -26.77
CA ASN A 33 17.77 -15.26 -26.32
C ASN A 33 17.95 -16.31 -25.21
N GLU A 34 19.18 -16.71 -24.88
CA GLU A 34 19.45 -17.71 -23.82
C GLU A 34 19.97 -17.10 -22.51
N ARG A 35 20.34 -15.82 -22.50
CA ARG A 35 20.60 -15.04 -21.26
C ARG A 35 19.36 -14.35 -20.70
N LYS A 36 18.17 -14.71 -21.17
CA LYS A 36 16.87 -14.30 -20.61
C LYS A 36 16.16 -15.46 -19.90
N LYS A 37 16.91 -16.44 -19.41
CA LYS A 37 16.40 -17.50 -18.54
C LYS A 37 17.19 -17.48 -17.24
N HIS A 38 16.90 -16.49 -16.40
CA HIS A 38 17.05 -16.45 -14.94
C HIS A 38 16.99 -14.98 -14.51
N THR A 39 15.81 -14.41 -14.63
CA THR A 39 15.38 -13.36 -13.72
C THR A 39 13.93 -13.70 -13.47
N MET A 40 13.64 -14.25 -12.30
CA MET A 40 12.27 -14.31 -11.80
C MET A 40 11.86 -12.87 -11.51
N ILE A 41 11.55 -12.11 -12.56
CA ILE A 41 10.72 -10.93 -12.42
C ILE A 41 9.33 -11.49 -12.14
N THR A 42 8.97 -11.53 -10.85
CA THR A 42 7.56 -11.50 -10.49
C THR A 42 6.99 -10.27 -11.21
N GLU A 43 6.09 -10.48 -12.18
CA GLU A 43 5.34 -9.38 -12.76
C GLU A 43 4.51 -8.79 -11.64
N THR A 44 5.04 -7.74 -10.98
CA THR A 44 4.32 -6.99 -9.96
C THR A 44 3.15 -6.31 -10.67
N LYS A 45 1.96 -6.91 -10.58
CA LYS A 45 0.74 -6.34 -11.12
C LYS A 45 0.56 -4.96 -10.47
N LYS A 46 0.70 -3.89 -11.26
CA LYS A 46 0.61 -2.51 -10.77
C LYS A 46 -0.63 -2.37 -9.88
N PRO A 47 -0.50 -1.85 -8.64
CA PRO A 47 -1.63 -1.75 -7.74
C PRO A 47 -2.70 -0.86 -8.38
N SER A 48 -3.94 -1.36 -8.35
CA SER A 48 -5.09 -0.69 -8.95
C SER A 48 -6.24 -0.67 -7.95
N LEU A 49 -7.11 0.33 -8.07
CA LEU A 49 -8.27 0.48 -7.19
C LEU A 49 -9.16 -0.77 -7.20
N LYS A 50 -9.31 -1.42 -8.36
CA LYS A 50 -10.06 -2.66 -8.48
C LYS A 50 -9.42 -3.78 -7.65
N ASN A 51 -8.10 -3.95 -7.74
CA ASN A 51 -7.40 -4.96 -6.94
C ASN A 51 -7.58 -4.69 -5.44
N LEU A 52 -7.53 -3.42 -5.01
CA LEU A 52 -7.75 -3.05 -3.61
C LEU A 52 -9.13 -3.48 -3.12
N ILE A 53 -10.17 -3.12 -3.89
CA ILE A 53 -11.56 -3.50 -3.58
C ILE A 53 -11.71 -5.03 -3.54
N ASP A 54 -11.09 -5.75 -4.48
CA ASP A 54 -11.17 -7.21 -4.54
C ASP A 54 -10.39 -7.89 -3.38
N SER A 55 -9.36 -7.25 -2.83
CA SER A 55 -8.50 -7.78 -1.76
C SER A 55 -9.02 -7.55 -0.34
N THR A 56 -9.97 -6.63 -0.15
CA THR A 56 -10.43 -6.19 1.18
C THR A 56 -11.90 -6.50 1.41
N ASN A 57 -12.30 -6.64 2.67
CA ASN A 57 -13.71 -6.76 3.07
C ASN A 57 -14.35 -5.38 3.40
N ILE A 58 -13.64 -4.28 3.12
CA ILE A 58 -14.17 -2.93 3.31
C ILE A 58 -15.26 -2.66 2.25
N PRO A 59 -16.39 -2.02 2.60
CA PRO A 59 -17.41 -1.65 1.63
C PRO A 59 -16.83 -0.86 0.45
N GLU A 60 -17.07 -1.33 -0.78
CA GLU A 60 -16.53 -0.71 -2.00
C GLU A 60 -16.84 0.79 -2.09
N SER A 61 -18.05 1.18 -1.69
CA SER A 61 -18.48 2.58 -1.67
C SER A 61 -17.60 3.45 -0.77
N LEU A 62 -17.14 2.90 0.36
CA LEU A 62 -16.27 3.58 1.30
C LEU A 62 -14.85 3.72 0.75
N VAL A 63 -14.28 2.65 0.18
CA VAL A 63 -12.96 2.69 -0.48
C VAL A 63 -12.94 3.79 -1.55
N ARG A 64 -13.94 3.80 -2.43
CA ARG A 64 -14.06 4.82 -3.48
C ARG A 64 -14.26 6.23 -2.91
N ALA A 65 -14.98 6.36 -1.80
CA ALA A 65 -15.19 7.64 -1.15
C ALA A 65 -13.88 8.20 -0.55
N VAL A 66 -13.10 7.38 0.15
CA VAL A 66 -11.79 7.76 0.71
C VAL A 66 -10.84 8.18 -0.40
N VAL A 67 -10.69 7.35 -1.44
CA VAL A 67 -9.78 7.64 -2.57
C VAL A 67 -10.17 8.94 -3.26
N ARG A 68 -11.47 9.21 -3.43
CA ARG A 68 -11.95 10.48 -4.00
C ARG A 68 -11.68 11.67 -3.07
N GLN A 69 -11.90 11.50 -1.77
CA GLN A 69 -11.66 12.54 -0.76
C GLN A 69 -10.19 12.97 -0.73
N MET A 70 -9.26 12.03 -0.93
CA MET A 70 -7.81 12.27 -0.94
C MET A 70 -7.26 12.85 -2.25
N GLY A 71 -8.12 13.20 -3.22
CA GLY A 71 -7.69 13.75 -4.51
C GLY A 71 -7.50 12.71 -5.62
N GLY A 72 -7.91 11.46 -5.41
CA GLY A 72 -7.90 10.40 -6.41
C GLY A 72 -6.85 9.32 -6.17
N TRP A 73 -6.78 8.34 -7.08
CA TRP A 73 -5.99 7.13 -6.91
C TRP A 73 -4.49 7.37 -6.78
N GLU A 74 -3.92 8.29 -7.57
CA GLU A 74 -2.48 8.56 -7.52
C GLU A 74 -2.08 9.21 -6.19
N SER A 75 -2.82 10.25 -5.76
CA SER A 75 -2.60 10.91 -4.46
C SER A 75 -2.80 9.96 -3.28
N PHE A 76 -3.80 9.07 -3.36
CA PHE A 76 -4.03 8.04 -2.35
C PHE A 76 -2.82 7.11 -2.21
N LYS A 77 -2.31 6.55 -3.30
CA LYS A 77 -1.17 5.62 -3.25
C LYS A 77 0.10 6.25 -2.69
N GLU A 78 0.35 7.51 -3.04
CA GLU A 78 1.51 8.24 -2.52
C GLU A 78 1.40 8.45 -1.00
N SER A 79 0.18 8.70 -0.51
CA SER A 79 -0.08 9.00 0.90
C SER A 79 -0.27 7.74 1.77
N ALA A 80 -0.80 6.65 1.22
CA ALA A 80 -1.23 5.48 1.98
C ALA A 80 -0.11 4.84 2.84
N PRO A 81 1.14 4.66 2.35
CA PRO A 81 2.22 4.13 3.17
C PRO A 81 2.56 5.01 4.38
N ASP A 82 2.45 6.33 4.25
CA ASP A 82 2.73 7.26 5.35
C ASP A 82 1.57 7.28 6.35
N ILE A 83 0.32 7.17 5.88
CA ILE A 83 -0.85 6.98 6.74
C ILE A 83 -0.75 5.66 7.53
N CYS A 84 -0.35 4.56 6.90
CA CYS A 84 -0.16 3.27 7.57
C CYS A 84 0.84 3.35 8.74
N ARG A 85 1.89 4.18 8.59
CA ARG A 85 2.95 4.33 9.61
C ARG A 85 2.63 5.36 10.68
N GLY A 86 1.99 6.45 10.29
CA GLY A 86 1.87 7.66 11.10
C GLY A 86 0.45 8.04 11.52
N GLY A 87 -0.58 7.41 10.96
CA GLY A 87 -1.97 7.84 11.11
C GLY A 87 -2.35 8.96 10.13
N ILE A 88 -3.65 9.15 9.91
CA ILE A 88 -4.17 10.13 8.94
C ILE A 88 -4.33 11.54 9.54
N ASP A 89 -4.21 11.67 10.86
CA ASP A 89 -4.20 12.96 11.55
C ASP A 89 -2.92 13.78 11.29
N GLY A 90 -1.91 13.17 10.66
CA GLY A 90 -0.65 13.80 10.22
C GLY A 90 -0.78 14.85 9.10
N GLY A 91 -2.01 15.12 8.62
CA GLY A 91 -2.29 16.22 7.69
C GLY A 91 -2.34 15.78 6.22
N PHE A 92 -3.32 14.95 5.87
CA PHE A 92 -3.53 14.47 4.50
C PHE A 92 -4.73 15.13 3.83
N ASN A 93 -4.64 15.32 2.51
CA ASN A 93 -5.68 15.98 1.71
C ASN A 93 -7.08 15.43 2.01
N GLY A 94 -8.04 16.33 2.29
CA GLY A 94 -9.41 15.99 2.59
C GLY A 94 -9.66 15.43 4.00
N PHE A 95 -8.62 15.30 4.83
CA PHE A 95 -8.69 14.83 6.22
C PHE A 95 -8.03 15.78 7.23
N ILE A 96 -7.70 17.01 6.82
CA ILE A 96 -7.01 18.01 7.65
C ILE A 96 -8.02 18.77 8.53
N TYR A 97 -9.11 19.25 7.93
CA TYR A 97 -10.04 20.13 8.61
C TYR A 97 -11.35 19.41 8.97
N TYR A 98 -11.89 19.74 10.14
CA TYR A 98 -13.17 19.18 10.60
C TYR A 98 -14.32 19.51 9.64
N SER A 99 -14.24 20.66 8.95
CA SER A 99 -15.18 21.04 7.89
C SER A 99 -15.18 20.09 6.68
N GLU A 100 -14.16 19.25 6.51
CA GLU A 100 -14.06 18.25 5.45
C GLU A 100 -14.42 16.85 5.96
N THR A 101 -13.89 16.46 7.11
CA THR A 101 -14.04 15.13 7.71
C THR A 101 -15.44 14.88 8.26
N GLU A 102 -16.06 15.87 8.89
CA GLU A 102 -17.40 15.73 9.45
C GLU A 102 -18.45 15.46 8.35
N PRO A 103 -18.53 16.25 7.25
CA PRO A 103 -19.41 15.92 6.14
C PRO A 103 -19.09 14.57 5.49
N PHE A 104 -17.80 14.20 5.43
CA PHE A 104 -17.39 12.89 4.90
C PHE A 104 -17.96 11.75 5.74
N ALA A 105 -17.77 11.79 7.06
CA ALA A 105 -18.29 10.78 7.97
C ALA A 105 -19.82 10.72 7.95
N LYS A 106 -20.50 11.87 7.92
CA LYS A 106 -21.97 11.93 7.84
C LYS A 106 -22.51 11.28 6.57
N ARG A 107 -21.90 11.53 5.40
CA ARG A 107 -22.32 10.93 4.11
C ARG A 107 -22.08 9.44 4.03
N ASN A 108 -20.97 8.97 4.61
CA ASN A 108 -20.57 7.56 4.54
C ASN A 108 -20.89 6.78 5.82
N ARG A 109 -21.65 7.37 6.76
CA ARG A 109 -21.88 6.85 8.12
C ARG A 109 -22.22 5.37 8.14
N LYS A 110 -23.22 4.97 7.34
CA LYS A 110 -23.68 3.57 7.30
C LYS A 110 -22.54 2.59 7.00
N ALA A 111 -21.72 2.87 5.99
CA ALA A 111 -20.61 2.00 5.59
C ALA A 111 -19.49 1.98 6.64
N ILE A 112 -19.18 3.13 7.25
CA ILE A 112 -18.20 3.21 8.33
C ILE A 112 -18.67 2.40 9.54
N LEU A 113 -19.95 2.52 9.92
CA LEU A 113 -20.51 1.78 11.06
C LEU A 113 -20.59 0.29 10.81
N GLU A 114 -20.86 -0.13 9.58
CA GLU A 114 -20.85 -1.54 9.19
C GLU A 114 -19.45 -2.15 9.37
N MET A 115 -18.42 -1.48 8.85
CA MET A 115 -17.02 -1.88 9.01
C MET A 115 -16.61 -1.89 10.48
N ALA A 116 -16.88 -0.80 11.21
CA ALA A 116 -16.55 -0.68 12.63
C ALA A 116 -17.25 -1.74 13.49
N SER A 117 -18.52 -2.06 13.18
CA SER A 117 -19.27 -3.09 13.89
C SER A 117 -18.74 -4.49 13.60
N ALA A 118 -18.27 -4.76 12.38
CA ALA A 118 -17.63 -6.03 12.04
C ALA A 118 -16.33 -6.20 12.82
N GLN A 119 -15.47 -5.18 12.81
CA GLN A 119 -14.20 -5.20 13.54
C GLN A 119 -14.39 -5.29 15.06
N ALA A 120 -15.36 -4.58 15.64
CA ALA A 120 -15.68 -4.68 17.06
C ALA A 120 -16.08 -6.12 17.46
N LYS A 121 -16.84 -6.82 16.60
CA LYS A 121 -17.21 -8.23 16.82
C LYS A 121 -15.99 -9.15 16.77
N GLU A 122 -15.06 -8.91 15.84
CA GLU A 122 -13.81 -9.68 15.74
C GLU A 122 -12.94 -9.52 16.99
N PHE A 123 -12.94 -8.32 17.58
CA PHE A 123 -12.23 -8.03 18.83
C PHE A 123 -12.99 -8.49 20.09
N GLY A 124 -14.25 -8.89 19.97
CA GLY A 124 -15.10 -9.29 21.10
C GLY A 124 -15.52 -8.14 22.02
N VAL A 125 -15.54 -6.90 21.50
CA VAL A 125 -15.91 -5.68 22.24
C VAL A 125 -17.15 -5.01 21.66
N GLY A 126 -17.77 -4.10 22.42
CA GLY A 126 -18.87 -3.28 21.92
C GLY A 126 -18.41 -2.22 20.92
N LEU A 127 -19.28 -1.80 19.99
CA LEU A 127 -18.96 -0.73 19.02
C LEU A 127 -18.58 0.60 19.72
N VAL A 128 -19.34 0.99 20.74
CA VAL A 128 -19.07 2.21 21.52
C VAL A 128 -17.72 2.09 22.23
N GLU A 129 -17.44 0.94 22.85
CA GLU A 129 -16.18 0.66 23.52
C GLU A 129 -14.99 0.73 22.56
N MET A 130 -15.13 0.17 21.36
CA MET A 130 -14.11 0.25 20.31
C MET A 130 -13.82 1.70 19.92
N ILE A 131 -14.88 2.51 19.68
CA ILE A 131 -14.74 3.92 19.31
C ILE A 131 -14.11 4.74 20.44
N MET A 132 -14.51 4.52 21.69
CA MET A 132 -13.87 5.17 22.86
C MET A 132 -12.38 4.85 22.97
N GLY A 133 -11.95 3.71 22.40
CA GLY A 133 -10.55 3.29 22.35
C GLY A 133 -9.70 4.01 21.30
N PHE A 134 -10.29 4.81 20.41
CA PHE A 134 -9.55 5.51 19.37
C PHE A 134 -8.48 6.45 19.95
N GLY A 135 -7.26 6.38 19.38
CA GLY A 135 -6.11 7.13 19.87
C GLY A 135 -6.30 8.65 19.87
N CYS A 136 -7.12 9.17 18.95
CA CYS A 136 -7.45 10.59 18.86
C CYS A 136 -8.23 11.13 20.07
N PHE A 137 -8.78 10.25 20.92
CA PHE A 137 -9.48 10.63 22.15
C PHE A 137 -8.59 10.60 23.41
N ARG A 138 -7.28 10.35 23.27
CA ARG A 138 -6.35 10.20 24.41
C ARG A 138 -6.39 11.37 25.40
N HIS A 139 -6.55 12.59 24.90
CA HIS A 139 -6.54 13.82 25.72
C HIS A 139 -7.93 14.41 25.98
N SER A 140 -8.94 13.99 25.22
CA SER A 140 -10.33 14.44 25.38
C SER A 140 -11.24 13.31 24.96
N LYS A 141 -11.78 12.58 25.95
CA LYS A 141 -12.65 11.44 25.69
C LYS A 141 -14.10 11.91 25.55
N PRO A 142 -14.79 11.60 24.45
CA PRO A 142 -16.22 11.81 24.36
C PRO A 142 -16.93 10.89 25.36
N THR A 143 -18.08 11.35 25.85
CA THR A 143 -19.00 10.55 26.65
C THR A 143 -19.69 9.50 25.77
N GLU A 144 -20.19 8.44 26.40
CA GLU A 144 -20.99 7.42 25.70
C GLU A 144 -22.21 8.02 24.99
N SER A 145 -22.87 9.01 25.60
CA SER A 145 -24.02 9.70 25.01
C SER A 145 -23.64 10.43 23.71
N GLU A 146 -22.51 11.14 23.69
CA GLU A 146 -22.03 11.85 22.50
C GLU A 146 -21.71 10.88 21.37
N ILE A 147 -21.11 9.73 21.69
CA ILE A 147 -20.88 8.67 20.70
C ILE A 147 -22.20 8.16 20.16
N VAL A 148 -23.14 7.77 21.02
CA VAL A 148 -24.45 7.23 20.60
C VAL A 148 -25.22 8.26 19.75
N GLU A 149 -25.17 9.53 20.09
CA GLU A 149 -25.75 10.61 19.28
C GLU A 149 -25.09 10.71 17.91
N ALA A 150 -23.76 10.75 17.84
CA ALA A 150 -23.03 10.81 16.58
C ALA A 150 -23.28 9.58 15.69
N LEU A 151 -23.35 8.39 16.28
CA LEU A 151 -23.71 7.15 15.59
C LEU A 151 -25.13 7.21 15.00
N ALA A 152 -26.06 7.83 15.71
CA ALA A 152 -27.41 8.08 15.23
C ALA A 152 -27.48 9.22 14.18
N GLY A 153 -26.37 9.91 13.89
CA GLY A 153 -26.34 11.09 13.03
C GLY A 153 -26.99 12.32 13.66
N ARG A 154 -27.06 12.35 14.99
CA ARG A 154 -27.52 13.46 15.81
C ARG A 154 -26.32 14.10 16.53
N GLY A 155 -26.58 15.06 17.40
CA GLY A 155 -25.56 15.75 18.19
C GLY A 155 -24.95 16.93 17.44
N THR A 156 -24.37 17.84 18.21
CA THR A 156 -23.63 19.02 17.72
C THR A 156 -22.13 18.82 17.75
N ASP A 157 -21.66 17.74 18.38
CA ASP A 157 -20.24 17.43 18.46
C ASP A 157 -19.68 17.01 17.10
N THR A 158 -18.47 17.51 16.81
CA THR A 158 -17.73 17.21 15.58
C THR A 158 -16.59 16.23 15.83
N GLN A 159 -16.22 16.00 17.09
CA GLN A 159 -15.09 15.16 17.46
C GLN A 159 -15.31 13.70 17.05
N VAL A 160 -16.48 13.13 17.35
CA VAL A 160 -16.79 11.73 16.98
C VAL A 160 -16.91 11.53 15.46
N PRO A 161 -17.67 12.34 14.71
CA PRO A 161 -17.68 12.25 13.25
C PRO A 161 -16.29 12.39 12.62
N ASN A 162 -15.46 13.31 13.12
CA ASN A 162 -14.10 13.48 12.62
C ASN A 162 -13.25 12.23 12.87
N ALA A 163 -13.32 11.64 14.06
CA ALA A 163 -12.61 10.40 14.37
C ALA A 163 -13.06 9.22 13.49
N LEU A 164 -14.36 9.13 13.18
CA LEU A 164 -14.90 8.12 12.26
C LEU A 164 -14.38 8.30 10.82
N ALA A 165 -14.19 9.54 10.37
CA ALA A 165 -13.57 9.82 9.08
C ALA A 165 -12.11 9.36 9.05
N TRP A 166 -11.34 9.70 10.09
CA TRP A 166 -9.94 9.29 10.21
C TRP A 166 -9.79 7.77 10.24
N TYR A 167 -10.58 7.09 11.07
CA TYR A 167 -10.65 5.63 11.10
C TYR A 167 -10.89 5.04 9.70
N ALA A 168 -11.86 5.58 8.94
CA ALA A 168 -12.14 5.08 7.59
C ALA A 168 -10.95 5.27 6.62
N GLY A 169 -10.25 6.40 6.69
CA GLY A 169 -9.06 6.64 5.89
C GLY A 169 -7.91 5.70 6.22
N GLU A 170 -7.69 5.46 7.52
CA GLU A 170 -6.64 4.57 8.02
C GLU A 170 -6.88 3.11 7.66
N GLU A 171 -8.11 2.60 7.80
CA GLU A 171 -8.42 1.22 7.41
C GLU A 171 -8.23 0.99 5.91
N VAL A 172 -8.63 1.95 5.07
CA VAL A 172 -8.42 1.85 3.61
C VAL A 172 -6.94 1.95 3.25
N ALA A 173 -6.16 2.79 3.94
CA ALA A 173 -4.71 2.85 3.77
C ALA A 173 -4.04 1.53 4.19
N ARG A 174 -4.43 0.95 5.33
CA ARG A 174 -3.90 -0.33 5.81
C ARG A 174 -4.17 -1.46 4.84
N ALA A 175 -5.41 -1.57 4.35
CA ALA A 175 -5.76 -2.55 3.32
C ALA A 175 -4.93 -2.38 2.03
N TYR A 176 -4.55 -1.15 1.67
CA TYR A 176 -3.64 -0.91 0.56
C TYR A 176 -2.22 -1.38 0.86
N CYS A 177 -1.69 -1.07 2.04
CA CYS A 177 -0.36 -1.51 2.48
C CYS A 177 -0.27 -3.04 2.47
N ASP A 178 -1.24 -3.72 3.09
CA ASP A 178 -1.33 -5.18 3.13
C ASP A 178 -1.32 -5.78 1.70
N MET A 179 -2.19 -5.26 0.81
CA MET A 179 -2.24 -5.69 -0.60
C MET A 179 -0.90 -5.50 -1.33
N THR A 180 -0.12 -4.47 -1.00
CA THR A 180 1.18 -4.19 -1.66
C THR A 180 2.36 -4.95 -1.06
N GLU A 181 2.28 -5.36 0.20
CA GLU A 181 3.33 -6.10 0.89
C GLU A 181 3.23 -7.62 0.67
N GLU A 182 2.05 -8.11 0.24
CA GLU A 182 1.83 -9.51 -0.17
C GLU A 182 2.41 -9.87 -1.55
N VAL A 183 3.26 -9.02 -2.15
CA VAL A 183 3.79 -9.16 -3.53
C VAL A 183 5.28 -9.51 -3.58
#